data_AF-A0A9Q1CEZ0-F1
#
_entry.id   AF-A0A9Q1CEZ0-F1
#
_cell.length_a   1.000
_cell.length_b   1.000
_cell.length_c   1.000
_cell.angle_alpha   90.00
_cell.angle_beta   90.00
_cell.angle_gamma   90.00
#
_symmetry.space_group_name_H-M   'P 1'
#
loop_
_entity.id
_entity.type
_entity.pdbx_description
1 polymer ?
#
loop_
_entity_poly.entity_id
_entity_poly.type
_entity_poly.pdbx_seq_one_letter_code
_entity_poly.pdbx_strand_id
1 'polypeptide(L)'
;MTEEDWTRWAGTVAARLWRKSHRTDQGCIVWDGAKTKARSNATPYGYLRLKVPGGGERKTMRVHVLAYLVESICVRELLLAQDRDFDISHRCHNSLCINFSHLSAEERYVNNSRKTCHNSGQCQGHQAYEDCIFV
;
A
#
# COMPACT_ATOMS: atom_id res chain seq x y z
N MET A 1 17.04 -15.98 -7.66
CA MET A 1 15.83 -15.31 -8.19
C MET A 1 16.32 -14.22 -9.11
N THR A 2 15.92 -14.25 -10.38
CA THR A 2 16.44 -13.33 -11.40
C THR A 2 15.61 -12.04 -11.44
N GLU A 3 16.14 -10.98 -12.05
CA GLU A 3 15.35 -9.76 -12.34
C GLU A 3 14.17 -10.05 -13.29
N GLU A 4 14.31 -11.04 -14.17
CA GLU A 4 13.25 -11.47 -15.07
C GLU A 4 12.08 -12.14 -14.32
N ASP A 5 12.38 -13.02 -13.36
CA ASP A 5 11.37 -13.65 -12.49
C ASP A 5 10.54 -12.58 -11.76
N TRP A 6 11.22 -11.55 -11.26
CA TRP A 6 10.57 -10.42 -10.58
C TRP A 6 9.73 -9.58 -11.51
N THR A 7 10.25 -9.21 -12.67
CA THR A 7 9.53 -8.39 -13.65
C THR A 7 8.24 -9.08 -14.08
N ARG A 8 8.32 -10.38 -14.38
CA ARG A 8 7.15 -11.20 -14.74
C ARG A 8 6.13 -11.27 -13.59
N TRP A 9 6.62 -11.46 -12.37
CA TRP A 9 5.76 -11.50 -11.19
C TRP A 9 5.09 -10.15 -10.93
N ALA A 10 5.84 -9.05 -11.01
CA ALA A 10 5.34 -7.69 -10.79
C ALA A 10 4.25 -7.34 -11.80
N GLY A 11 4.47 -7.63 -13.09
CA GLY A 11 3.45 -7.46 -14.13
C GLY A 11 2.18 -8.27 -13.85
N THR A 12 2.33 -9.51 -13.36
CA THR A 12 1.17 -10.35 -12.97
C THR A 12 0.43 -9.77 -11.78
N VAL A 13 1.14 -9.21 -10.79
CA VAL A 13 0.53 -8.57 -9.62
C VAL A 13 -0.16 -7.26 -10.01
N ALA A 14 0.49 -6.38 -10.78
CA ALA A 14 -0.10 -5.15 -11.32
C ALA A 14 -1.42 -5.44 -12.05
N ALA A 15 -1.42 -6.40 -12.99
CA ALA A 15 -2.62 -6.76 -13.73
C ALA A 15 -3.77 -7.23 -12.81
N ARG A 16 -3.44 -7.93 -11.72
CA ARG A 16 -4.43 -8.35 -10.72
C ARG A 16 -4.94 -7.21 -9.84
N LEU A 17 -4.07 -6.26 -9.51
CA LEU A 17 -4.42 -5.05 -8.76
C LEU A 17 -5.42 -4.22 -9.58
N TRP A 18 -5.07 -3.87 -10.83
CA TRP A 18 -5.93 -3.11 -11.74
C TRP A 18 -7.27 -3.75 -12.04
N ARG A 19 -7.32 -5.05 -12.32
CA ARG A 19 -8.59 -5.73 -12.61
C ARG A 19 -9.56 -5.74 -11.42
N LYS A 20 -9.06 -5.55 -10.20
CA LYS A 20 -9.85 -5.62 -8.96
C LYS A 20 -9.92 -4.26 -8.25
N SER A 21 -9.86 -3.19 -9.03
CA SER A 21 -9.99 -1.84 -8.53
C SER A 21 -10.76 -0.95 -9.49
N HIS A 22 -11.35 0.11 -8.97
CA HIS A 22 -11.92 1.19 -9.74
C HIS A 22 -11.27 2.52 -9.34
N ARG A 23 -11.35 3.51 -10.24
CA ARG A 23 -10.92 4.88 -9.94
C ARG A 23 -12.10 5.70 -9.42
N THR A 24 -11.89 6.52 -8.41
CA THR A 24 -12.88 7.50 -7.92
C THR A 24 -12.62 8.87 -8.54
N ASP A 25 -13.61 9.77 -8.48
CA ASP A 25 -13.49 11.15 -9.02
C ASP A 25 -12.37 11.94 -8.33
N GLN A 26 -12.07 11.60 -7.09
CA GLN A 26 -10.99 12.20 -6.30
C GLN A 26 -9.61 11.56 -6.60
N GLY A 27 -9.51 10.70 -7.61
CA GLY A 27 -8.25 10.10 -8.06
C GLY A 27 -7.75 8.93 -7.22
N CYS A 28 -8.48 8.45 -6.21
CA CYS A 28 -8.16 7.18 -5.56
C CYS A 28 -8.34 6.02 -6.55
N ILE A 29 -7.52 4.99 -6.40
CA ILE A 29 -7.75 3.71 -7.07
C ILE A 29 -8.08 2.69 -6.00
N VAL A 30 -9.35 2.36 -5.85
CA VAL A 30 -9.90 1.67 -4.69
C VAL A 30 -10.01 0.18 -4.96
N TRP A 31 -9.52 -0.63 -4.02
CA TRP A 31 -9.57 -2.08 -4.07
C TRP A 31 -10.98 -2.64 -3.81
N ASP A 32 -11.44 -3.50 -4.72
CA ASP A 32 -12.74 -4.19 -4.67
C ASP A 32 -12.64 -5.68 -4.35
N GLY A 33 -11.43 -6.22 -4.23
CA GLY A 33 -11.23 -7.63 -3.92
C GLY A 33 -11.44 -7.98 -2.44
N ALA A 34 -10.72 -9.00 -1.96
CA ALA A 34 -10.85 -9.48 -0.59
C ALA A 34 -10.45 -8.39 0.41
N LYS A 35 -11.28 -8.20 1.43
CA LYS A 35 -11.14 -7.19 2.50
C LYS A 35 -11.22 -7.91 3.85
N THR A 36 -10.43 -7.49 4.83
CA THR A 36 -10.64 -7.90 6.22
C THR A 36 -10.55 -6.72 7.17
N LYS A 37 -11.22 -6.85 8.31
CA LYS A 37 -11.18 -5.89 9.41
C LYS A 37 -10.51 -6.56 10.60
N ALA A 38 -9.62 -5.83 11.28
CA ALA A 38 -9.03 -6.32 12.53
C ALA A 38 -10.05 -6.37 13.68
N ARG A 39 -11.05 -5.48 13.66
CA ARG A 39 -12.13 -5.32 14.66
C ARG A 39 -13.41 -4.86 13.95
N SER A 40 -14.58 -5.06 14.56
CA SER A 40 -15.89 -4.68 13.97
C SER A 40 -15.94 -3.23 13.44
N ASN A 41 -15.36 -2.30 14.19
CA ASN A 41 -15.36 -0.86 13.89
C ASN A 41 -14.10 -0.37 13.14
N ALA A 42 -13.18 -1.27 12.78
CA ALA A 42 -11.98 -0.88 12.05
C ALA A 42 -12.27 -0.68 10.55
N THR A 43 -11.60 0.30 9.95
CA THR A 43 -11.57 0.46 8.48
C THR A 43 -10.97 -0.79 7.84
N PRO A 44 -11.64 -1.39 6.84
CA PRO A 44 -11.14 -2.61 6.21
C PRO A 44 -9.84 -2.34 5.44
N TYR A 45 -8.97 -3.35 5.40
CA TYR A 45 -7.81 -3.36 4.52
C TYR A 45 -8.01 -4.40 3.41
N GLY A 46 -7.48 -4.09 2.22
CA GLY A 46 -7.47 -5.00 1.09
C GLY A 46 -6.31 -6.00 1.18
N TYR A 47 -6.57 -7.25 0.79
CA TYR A 47 -5.57 -8.32 0.79
C TYR A 47 -5.56 -9.12 -0.50
N LEU A 48 -4.38 -9.62 -0.87
CA LEU A 48 -4.18 -10.49 -2.02
C LEU A 48 -3.30 -11.69 -1.64
N ARG A 49 -3.80 -12.89 -1.95
CA ARG A 49 -3.04 -14.14 -1.80
C ARG A 49 -2.34 -14.50 -3.11
N LEU A 50 -1.02 -14.65 -3.05
CA LEU A 50 -0.15 -14.82 -4.22
C LEU A 50 1.12 -15.59 -3.86
N LYS A 51 1.75 -16.23 -4.86
CA LYS A 51 3.06 -16.86 -4.71
C LYS A 51 4.12 -15.80 -4.94
N VAL A 52 5.01 -15.58 -3.98
CA VAL A 52 6.17 -14.67 -4.15
C VAL A 52 7.27 -15.44 -4.87
N PRO A 53 8.02 -14.84 -5.81
CA PRO A 53 9.09 -15.54 -6.51
C PRO A 53 10.15 -16.01 -5.51
N GLY A 54 10.74 -17.18 -5.75
CA GLY A 54 11.62 -17.85 -4.80
C GLY A 54 10.92 -18.46 -3.56
N GLY A 55 9.64 -18.18 -3.33
CA GLY A 55 8.85 -18.78 -2.25
C GLY A 55 8.16 -20.08 -2.68
N GLY A 56 8.16 -21.08 -1.78
CA GLY A 56 7.40 -22.33 -1.98
C GLY A 56 5.88 -22.16 -1.85
N GLU A 57 5.44 -21.25 -0.97
CA GLU A 57 4.03 -21.11 -0.58
C GLU A 57 3.40 -19.77 -1.02
N ARG A 58 2.06 -19.75 -1.04
CA ARG A 58 1.28 -18.53 -1.29
C ARG A 58 1.16 -17.71 -0.01
N LYS A 59 1.65 -16.47 -0.03
CA LYS A 59 1.52 -15.50 1.06
C LYS A 59 0.32 -14.59 0.84
N THR A 60 -0.29 -14.14 1.92
CA THR A 60 -1.33 -13.11 1.92
C THR A 60 -0.68 -11.79 2.29
N MET A 61 -0.79 -10.79 1.42
CA MET A 61 -0.18 -9.47 1.60
C MET A 61 -1.22 -8.36 1.46
N ARG A 62 -0.96 -7.22 2.11
CA ARG A 62 -1.80 -6.01 1.99
C ARG A 62 -1.64 -5.43 0.58
N VAL A 63 -2.74 -5.05 -0.06
CA VAL A 63 -2.74 -4.63 -1.47
C VAL A 63 -2.02 -3.31 -1.73
N HIS A 64 -2.07 -2.35 -0.81
CA HIS A 64 -1.32 -1.10 -0.95
C HIS A 64 0.20 -1.32 -0.87
N VAL A 65 0.64 -2.25 -0.02
CA VAL A 65 2.07 -2.65 0.04
C VAL A 65 2.49 -3.28 -1.27
N LEU A 66 1.64 -4.14 -1.85
CA LEU A 66 1.91 -4.74 -3.16
C LEU A 66 1.95 -3.71 -4.28
N ALA A 67 1.03 -2.74 -4.28
CA ALA A 67 1.02 -1.66 -5.25
C ALA A 67 2.32 -0.85 -5.19
N TYR A 68 2.75 -0.48 -3.97
CA TYR A 68 4.01 0.21 -3.78
C TYR A 68 5.22 -0.61 -4.23
N LEU A 69 5.27 -1.90 -3.88
CA LEU A 69 6.36 -2.82 -4.25
C LEU A 69 6.50 -2.99 -5.77
N VAL A 70 5.38 -3.04 -6.49
CA VAL A 70 5.38 -3.24 -7.94
C VAL A 70 5.88 -1.99 -8.68
N GLU A 71 5.56 -0.81 -8.17
CA GLU A 71 5.93 0.47 -8.80
C GLU A 71 7.34 0.96 -8.38
N SER A 72 7.80 0.58 -7.18
CA SER A 72 9.08 1.05 -6.62
C SER A 72 10.19 0.00 -6.68
N ILE A 73 10.92 -0.02 -7.79
CA ILE A 73 12.09 -0.89 -8.02
C ILE A 73 13.15 -0.71 -6.93
N CYS A 74 13.38 0.53 -6.46
CA CYS A 74 14.44 0.90 -5.51
C CYS A 74 14.13 0.56 -4.04
N VAL A 75 12.86 0.42 -3.66
CA VAL A 75 12.44 0.17 -2.26
C VAL A 75 12.18 -1.32 -2.01
N ARG A 76 12.40 -2.15 -3.05
CA ARG A 76 12.22 -3.60 -3.06
C ARG A 76 13.01 -4.29 -1.95
N GLU A 77 14.28 -3.94 -1.78
CA GLU A 77 15.15 -4.57 -0.77
C GLU A 77 14.76 -4.17 0.66
N LEU A 78 14.45 -2.89 0.89
CA LEU A 78 13.98 -2.37 2.19
C LEU A 78 12.71 -3.06 2.67
N LEU A 79 11.71 -3.20 1.79
CA LEU A 79 10.42 -3.79 2.16
C LEU A 79 10.48 -5.32 2.28
N LEU A 80 11.35 -5.99 1.51
CA LEU A 80 11.56 -7.43 1.63
C LEU A 80 12.41 -7.79 2.86
N ALA A 81 13.31 -6.91 3.29
CA ALA A 81 14.12 -7.07 4.49
C ALA A 81 13.29 -7.04 5.80
N GLN A 82 11.99 -6.73 5.71
CA GLN A 82 11.11 -6.55 6.87
C GLN A 82 11.70 -5.58 7.90
N ASP A 83 12.33 -4.51 7.42
CA ASP A 83 12.71 -3.44 8.32
C ASP A 83 11.45 -2.99 9.07
N ARG A 84 11.46 -3.19 10.39
CA ARG A 84 10.27 -2.99 11.22
C ARG A 84 9.97 -1.52 11.43
N ASP A 85 10.79 -0.63 10.90
CA ASP A 85 10.66 0.80 11.15
C ASP A 85 9.91 1.55 10.05
N PHE A 86 9.73 0.95 8.87
CA PHE A 86 8.98 1.53 7.77
C PHE A 86 7.58 0.92 7.58
N ASP A 87 6.62 1.77 7.26
CA ASP A 87 5.26 1.41 6.88
C ASP A 87 4.91 2.08 5.54
N ILE A 88 3.99 1.46 4.78
CA ILE A 88 3.38 2.11 3.61
C ILE A 88 2.12 2.82 4.06
N SER A 89 2.14 4.15 4.02
CA SER A 89 1.06 5.01 4.47
C SER A 89 0.16 5.46 3.34
N HIS A 90 -1.13 5.64 3.64
CA HIS A 90 -2.09 6.23 2.71
C HIS A 90 -2.19 7.72 3.01
N ARG A 91 -1.57 8.55 2.17
CA ARG A 91 -1.68 10.01 2.25
C ARG A 91 -3.12 10.48 2.05
N CYS A 92 -3.91 9.71 1.29
CA CYS A 92 -5.33 9.96 1.05
C CYS A 92 -6.28 9.50 2.17
N HIS A 93 -5.76 8.89 3.24
CA HIS A 93 -6.53 8.31 4.35
C HIS A 93 -7.57 7.22 3.98
N ASN A 94 -7.59 6.76 2.72
CA ASN A 94 -8.41 5.63 2.28
C ASN A 94 -7.59 4.33 2.31
N SER A 95 -7.87 3.45 3.28
CA SER A 95 -7.14 2.18 3.49
C SER A 95 -7.29 1.14 2.38
N LEU A 96 -8.19 1.38 1.42
CA LEU A 96 -8.39 0.55 0.24
C LEU A 96 -7.75 1.16 -1.02
N CYS A 97 -7.18 2.36 -0.93
CA CYS A 97 -6.51 2.98 -2.06
C CYS A 97 -5.18 2.28 -2.37
N ILE A 98 -4.97 1.97 -3.64
CA ILE A 98 -3.75 1.39 -4.20
C ILE A 98 -3.07 2.32 -5.22
N ASN A 99 -3.51 3.58 -5.32
CA ASN A 99 -2.86 4.56 -6.18
C ASN A 99 -1.48 4.89 -5.63
N PHE A 100 -0.42 4.57 -6.38
CA PHE A 100 0.96 4.78 -5.99
C PHE A 100 1.25 6.22 -5.54
N SER A 101 0.71 7.22 -6.24
CA SER A 101 0.92 8.63 -5.87
C SER A 101 0.22 9.04 -4.57
N HIS A 102 -0.67 8.21 -4.03
CA HIS A 102 -1.32 8.41 -2.73
C HIS A 102 -0.67 7.59 -1.61
N LEU A 103 0.40 6.87 -1.92
CA LEU A 103 1.14 6.03 -0.98
C LEU A 103 2.53 6.61 -0.71
N SER A 104 3.03 6.45 0.51
CA SER A 104 4.39 6.82 0.89
C SER A 104 5.02 5.71 1.73
N ALA A 105 6.27 5.35 1.46
CA ALA A 105 7.08 4.57 2.40
C ALA A 105 7.67 5.52 3.44
N GLU A 106 7.29 5.37 4.69
CA GLU A 106 7.67 6.29 5.76
C GLU A 106 7.84 5.59 7.10
N GLU A 107 8.53 6.26 8.01
CA GLU A 107 8.71 5.74 9.36
C GLU A 107 7.38 5.60 10.10
N ARG A 108 7.28 4.59 10.97
CA ARG A 108 6.03 4.29 11.70
C ARG A 108 5.48 5.47 12.50
N TYR A 109 6.34 6.32 13.07
CA TYR A 109 5.87 7.49 13.82
C TYR A 109 5.17 8.52 12.91
N VAL A 110 5.62 8.66 11.66
CA VAL A 110 5.00 9.54 10.67
C VAL A 110 3.64 8.99 10.27
N ASN A 111 3.54 7.69 9.98
CA ASN A 111 2.27 7.03 9.71
C ASN A 111 1.27 7.22 10.86
N ASN A 112 1.75 7.14 12.10
CA ASN A 112 0.92 7.42 13.26
C ASN A 112 0.48 8.88 13.33
N SER A 113 1.35 9.85 13.00
CA SER A 113 0.98 11.27 12.94
C SER A 113 -0.11 11.59 11.91
N ARG A 114 -0.18 10.83 10.80
CA ARG A 114 -1.25 10.96 9.79
C ARG A 114 -2.64 10.65 10.35
N LYS A 115 -2.74 9.82 11.39
CA LYS A 115 -4.04 9.56 12.05
C LYS A 115 -4.58 10.82 12.71
N THR A 116 -3.72 11.65 13.29
CA THR A 116 -4.10 12.94 13.86
C THR A 116 -4.62 13.89 12.78
N CYS A 117 -3.98 13.90 11.60
CA CYS A 117 -4.44 14.68 10.46
C CYS A 117 -5.84 14.22 9.99
N HIS A 118 -6.04 12.91 9.87
CA HIS A 118 -7.34 12.36 9.49
C HIS A 118 -8.45 12.73 10.47
N ASN A 119 -8.19 12.61 11.78
CA ASN A 119 -9.18 12.90 12.82
C ASN A 119 -9.51 14.40 12.93
N SER A 120 -8.55 15.28 12.63
CA SER A 120 -8.76 16.73 12.62
C SER A 120 -9.32 17.26 11.30
N GLY A 121 -9.31 16.46 10.24
CA GLY A 121 -9.73 16.88 8.90
C GLY A 121 -8.75 17.83 8.21
N GLN A 122 -7.54 18.00 8.74
CA GLN A 122 -6.52 18.92 8.22
C GLN A 122 -5.12 18.33 8.35
N CYS A 123 -4.26 18.56 7.35
CA CYS A 123 -2.86 18.16 7.43
C CYS A 123 -2.10 19.07 8.40
N GLN A 124 -1.30 18.47 9.29
CA GLN A 124 -0.47 19.18 10.27
C GLN A 124 1.01 19.23 9.86
N GLY A 125 1.35 18.75 8.66
CA GLY A 125 2.71 18.62 8.14
C GLY A 125 3.42 17.35 8.61
N HIS A 126 4.32 16.82 7.78
CA HIS A 126 5.03 15.55 8.03
C HIS A 126 6.56 15.64 7.84
N GLN A 127 7.16 16.79 8.18
CA GLN A 127 8.61 17.02 8.10
C GLN A 127 9.18 16.72 6.69
N ALA A 128 10.02 15.68 6.56
CA ALA A 128 10.65 15.26 5.31
C ALA A 128 9.71 14.46 4.39
N TYR A 129 8.50 14.15 4.85
CA TYR A 129 7.51 13.38 4.11
C TYR A 129 6.39 14.28 3.58
N GLU A 130 5.78 13.84 2.48
CA GLU A 130 4.74 14.61 1.80
C GLU A 130 3.44 14.73 2.62
N ASP A 131 2.72 15.82 2.39
CA ASP A 131 1.46 16.12 3.06
C ASP A 131 0.34 15.14 2.72
N CYS A 132 -0.67 15.08 3.60
CA CYS A 132 -1.90 14.35 3.37
C CYS A 132 -2.68 14.93 2.18
N ILE A 133 -3.46 14.06 1.53
CA ILE A 133 -4.35 14.41 0.43
C ILE A 133 -5.77 14.23 0.96
N PHE A 134 -6.48 15.31 1.22
CA PHE A 134 -7.89 15.21 1.56
C PHE A 134 -8.68 15.15 0.26
N VAL A 135 -9.15 13.94 -0.03
CA VAL A 135 -9.97 13.58 -1.20
C VAL A 135 -11.45 13.56 -0.82
#